data_AF-A0A925NIQ4-F1
#
_entry.id   AF-A0A925NIQ4-F1
#
_cell.length_a   1.000
_cell.length_b   1.000
_cell.length_c   1.000
_cell.angle_alpha   90.00
_cell.angle_beta   90.00
_cell.angle_gamma   90.00
#
_symmetry.space_group_name_H-M   'P 1'
#
loop_
_entity.id
_entity.type
_entity.pdbx_description
1 polymer ?
#
loop_
_entity_poly.entity_id
_entity_poly.type
_entity_poly.pdbx_seq_one_letter_code
_entity_poly.pdbx_strand_id
1 'polypeptide(L)'
;VLRAAKKMGFYTSVANTGTLYPRMANELRGLIDDLKFSLSTTDATEYKAERGIDGYEKVIESLKLARSLGEQPSIIATATPESIWGMEKVIRLAQDLGVVVLLGPVFDFCGNELLAKEGIEELKRLAKFDNVCVNWAFLEFYLDGGNQVKKPRCRAISSTIVISPDDHLLLPCYHMHDERLKIVHENGHSNLDEIWKSMHVQNKRKEEGTWSFCQGCTIWCYFETSFLWPPDKYFFLNAKSKLRWGREKAKQFIETKTRINLTRKLPGSSDKVMARVGANPVNAENATTGVPSGGGCGTCPSANPANVDAAAGVAVSIGLKDAGSGNGNGNGGGCGSQNAGSEVVTPVEFISSSRK
;
A
#
# COMPACT_ATOMS: atom_id res chain seq x y z
N VAL A 1 13.78 -1.83 -10.79
CA VAL A 1 13.43 -1.86 -9.35
C VAL A 1 13.16 -3.28 -8.83
N LEU A 2 12.07 -3.95 -9.22
CA LEU A 2 11.68 -5.25 -8.63
C LEU A 2 12.76 -6.35 -8.70
N ARG A 3 13.47 -6.48 -9.82
CA ARG A 3 14.61 -7.41 -9.94
C ARG A 3 15.71 -7.13 -8.90
N ALA A 4 16.01 -5.85 -8.65
CA ALA A 4 17.00 -5.45 -7.66
C ALA A 4 16.51 -5.79 -6.24
N ALA A 5 15.25 -5.49 -5.93
CA ALA A 5 14.64 -5.85 -4.66
C ALA A 5 14.70 -7.37 -4.40
N LYS A 6 14.38 -8.20 -5.40
CA LYS A 6 14.51 -9.66 -5.31
C LYS A 6 15.94 -10.12 -5.09
N LYS A 7 16.92 -9.54 -5.81
CA LYS A 7 18.34 -9.84 -5.61
C LYS A 7 18.81 -9.53 -4.18
N MET A 8 18.22 -8.51 -3.56
CA MET A 8 18.49 -8.11 -2.18
C MET A 8 17.68 -8.89 -1.13
N GLY A 9 16.80 -9.82 -1.55
CA GLY A 9 15.97 -10.61 -0.64
C GLY A 9 14.79 -9.86 -0.04
N PHE A 10 14.41 -8.69 -0.59
CA PHE A 10 13.26 -7.93 -0.12
C PHE A 10 11.95 -8.59 -0.49
N TYR A 11 10.98 -8.46 0.43
CA TYR A 11 9.58 -8.71 0.14
C TYR A 11 9.00 -7.54 -0.66
N THR A 12 8.31 -7.86 -1.74
CA THR A 12 7.81 -6.87 -2.70
C THR A 12 6.30 -6.91 -2.77
N SER A 13 5.66 -5.77 -2.51
CA SER A 13 4.23 -5.59 -2.70
C SER A 13 3.99 -4.53 -3.77
N VAL A 14 3.09 -4.81 -4.71
CA VAL A 14 2.68 -3.87 -5.75
C VAL A 14 1.17 -3.75 -5.74
N ALA A 15 0.67 -2.55 -5.42
CA ALA A 15 -0.72 -2.19 -5.60
C ALA A 15 -0.85 -1.37 -6.89
N ASN A 16 -1.75 -1.79 -7.78
CA ASN A 16 -1.95 -1.11 -9.06
C ASN A 16 -3.40 -1.19 -9.51
N THR A 17 -3.80 -0.32 -10.44
CA THR A 17 -5.14 -0.31 -11.03
C THR A 17 -5.42 -1.47 -11.96
N GLY A 18 -4.43 -2.30 -12.31
CA GLY A 18 -4.56 -3.46 -13.20
C GLY A 18 -4.48 -3.16 -14.68
N THR A 19 -4.82 -1.96 -15.13
CA THR A 19 -5.02 -1.67 -16.57
C THR A 19 -3.80 -1.93 -17.47
N LEU A 20 -2.58 -1.76 -16.96
CA LEU A 20 -1.34 -2.01 -17.69
C LEU A 20 -0.70 -3.38 -17.43
N TYR A 21 -1.19 -4.12 -16.43
CA TYR A 21 -0.58 -5.40 -16.06
C TYR A 21 -0.52 -6.42 -17.20
N PRO A 22 -1.53 -6.56 -18.11
CA PRO A 22 -1.47 -7.58 -19.16
C PRO A 22 -0.27 -7.45 -20.08
N ARG A 23 0.19 -6.20 -20.31
CA ARG A 23 1.38 -5.92 -21.13
C ARG A 23 2.68 -6.29 -20.42
N MET A 24 2.71 -6.22 -19.10
CA MET A 24 3.91 -6.43 -18.28
C MET A 24 3.95 -7.79 -17.58
N ALA A 25 2.88 -8.58 -17.66
CA ALA A 25 2.68 -9.76 -16.82
C ALA A 25 3.84 -10.76 -16.89
N ASN A 26 4.36 -11.03 -18.09
CA ASN A 26 5.50 -11.92 -18.30
C ASN A 26 6.80 -11.37 -17.70
N GLU A 27 7.01 -10.05 -17.78
CA GLU A 27 8.21 -9.41 -17.21
C GLU A 27 8.17 -9.35 -15.68
N LEU A 28 6.97 -9.21 -15.11
CA LEU A 28 6.73 -9.10 -13.68
C LEU A 28 6.63 -10.46 -12.96
N ARG A 29 6.44 -11.54 -13.72
CA ARG A 29 6.24 -12.89 -13.18
C ARG A 29 7.36 -13.30 -12.21
N GLY A 30 6.98 -13.72 -11.01
CA GLY A 30 7.89 -14.12 -9.94
C GLY A 30 8.67 -12.98 -9.27
N LEU A 31 8.45 -11.73 -9.70
CA LEU A 31 9.13 -10.55 -9.14
C LEU A 31 8.32 -9.84 -8.05
N ILE A 32 7.06 -10.22 -7.83
CA ILE A 32 6.15 -9.59 -6.88
C ILE A 32 5.67 -10.65 -5.89
N ASP A 33 5.90 -10.45 -4.59
CA ASP A 33 5.41 -11.38 -3.55
C ASP A 33 3.92 -11.16 -3.24
N ASP A 34 3.47 -9.91 -3.32
CA ASP A 34 2.11 -9.50 -3.02
C ASP A 34 1.53 -8.58 -4.08
N LEU A 35 0.83 -9.18 -5.05
CA LEU A 35 0.23 -8.48 -6.17
C LEU A 35 -1.23 -8.10 -5.83
N LYS A 36 -1.53 -6.81 -5.84
CA LYS A 36 -2.86 -6.27 -5.52
C LYS A 36 -3.40 -5.45 -6.68
N PHE A 37 -4.65 -5.71 -7.05
CA PHE A 37 -5.39 -4.95 -8.05
C PHE A 37 -6.53 -4.17 -7.39
N SER A 38 -6.58 -2.86 -7.63
CA SER A 38 -7.62 -2.01 -7.08
C SER A 38 -8.94 -2.22 -7.81
N LEU A 39 -9.97 -2.69 -7.08
CA LEU A 39 -11.31 -2.91 -7.62
C LEU A 39 -12.35 -2.83 -6.50
N SER A 40 -13.18 -1.79 -6.50
CA SER A 40 -14.21 -1.55 -5.49
C SER A 40 -15.65 -1.66 -6.02
N THR A 41 -15.84 -2.01 -7.30
CA THR A 41 -17.18 -2.18 -7.91
C THR A 41 -17.15 -3.28 -8.97
N THR A 42 -18.32 -3.79 -9.34
CA THR A 42 -18.54 -4.69 -10.48
C THR A 42 -19.23 -4.01 -11.66
N ASP A 43 -19.51 -2.70 -11.56
CA ASP A 43 -20.10 -1.91 -12.61
C ASP A 43 -19.02 -1.09 -13.34
N ALA A 44 -18.96 -1.19 -14.66
CA ALA A 44 -17.93 -0.52 -15.46
C ALA A 44 -18.09 1.01 -15.45
N THR A 45 -19.32 1.52 -15.35
CA THR A 45 -19.61 2.95 -15.29
C THR A 45 -19.16 3.53 -13.96
N GLU A 46 -19.50 2.85 -12.85
CA GLU A 46 -19.02 3.20 -11.52
C GLU A 46 -17.49 3.13 -11.45
N TYR A 47 -16.86 2.09 -12.03
CA TYR A 47 -15.40 1.97 -12.08
C TYR A 47 -14.78 3.16 -12.81
N LYS A 48 -15.33 3.55 -13.97
CA LYS A 48 -14.84 4.69 -14.74
C LYS A 48 -15.00 6.00 -13.98
N ALA A 49 -16.11 6.18 -13.27
CA ALA A 49 -16.33 7.34 -12.42
C ALA A 49 -15.33 7.40 -11.24
N GLU A 50 -15.10 6.27 -10.56
CA GLU A 50 -14.17 6.16 -9.43
C GLU A 50 -12.70 6.35 -9.86
N ARG A 51 -12.31 5.76 -11.00
CA ARG A 51 -10.90 5.64 -11.42
C ARG A 51 -10.48 6.68 -12.45
N GLY A 52 -11.42 7.40 -13.06
CA GLY A 52 -11.16 8.34 -14.15
C GLY A 52 -10.67 7.67 -15.44
N ILE A 53 -10.74 6.33 -15.54
CA ILE A 53 -10.24 5.55 -16.69
C ILE A 53 -11.22 4.43 -17.05
N ASP A 54 -11.30 4.13 -18.33
CA ASP A 54 -12.08 3.01 -18.88
C ASP A 54 -11.23 1.73 -18.81
N GLY A 55 -11.35 0.98 -17.71
CA GLY A 55 -10.39 -0.07 -17.37
C GLY A 55 -10.94 -1.29 -16.65
N TYR A 56 -12.26 -1.39 -16.48
CA TYR A 56 -12.88 -2.47 -15.72
C TYR A 56 -12.55 -3.86 -16.29
N GLU A 57 -12.78 -4.06 -17.59
CA GLU A 57 -12.49 -5.32 -18.29
C GLU A 57 -11.00 -5.68 -18.20
N LYS A 58 -10.12 -4.68 -18.28
CA LYS A 58 -8.67 -4.85 -18.17
C LYS A 58 -8.23 -5.29 -16.78
N VAL A 59 -8.88 -4.82 -15.72
CA VAL A 59 -8.67 -5.35 -14.36
C VAL A 59 -9.04 -6.82 -14.28
N ILE A 60 -10.20 -7.20 -14.83
CA ILE A 60 -10.66 -8.59 -14.81
C ILE A 60 -9.70 -9.49 -15.61
N GLU A 61 -9.26 -9.03 -16.78
CA GLU A 61 -8.22 -9.68 -17.59
C GLU A 61 -6.94 -9.88 -16.77
N SER A 62 -6.50 -8.85 -16.04
CA SER A 62 -5.27 -8.88 -15.23
C SER A 62 -5.33 -9.89 -14.09
N LEU A 63 -6.46 -9.93 -13.37
CA LEU A 63 -6.72 -10.92 -12.32
C LEU A 63 -6.63 -12.35 -12.88
N LYS A 64 -7.31 -12.61 -14.01
CA LYS A 64 -7.29 -13.92 -14.68
C LYS A 64 -5.89 -14.28 -15.19
N LEU A 65 -5.20 -13.34 -15.83
CA LEU A 65 -3.87 -13.56 -16.38
C LEU A 65 -2.85 -13.87 -15.27
N ALA A 66 -2.82 -13.06 -14.21
CA ALA A 66 -1.95 -13.30 -13.04
C ALA A 66 -2.17 -14.72 -12.47
N ARG A 67 -3.44 -15.11 -12.28
CA ARG A 67 -3.79 -16.47 -11.83
C ARG A 67 -3.26 -17.54 -12.78
N SER A 68 -3.43 -17.35 -14.09
CA SER A 68 -2.95 -18.31 -15.10
C SER A 68 -1.43 -18.47 -15.11
N LEU A 69 -0.69 -17.43 -14.71
CA LEU A 69 0.77 -17.45 -14.58
C LEU A 69 1.26 -18.12 -13.28
N GLY A 70 0.34 -18.51 -12.40
CA GLY A 70 0.62 -19.09 -11.09
C GLY A 70 0.85 -18.06 -9.98
N GLU A 71 0.58 -16.78 -10.26
CA GLU A 71 0.61 -15.72 -9.26
C GLU A 71 -0.60 -15.83 -8.32
N GLN A 72 -0.49 -15.18 -7.16
CA GLN A 72 -1.57 -15.08 -6.19
C GLN A 72 -2.05 -13.63 -6.10
N PRO A 73 -2.78 -13.10 -7.09
CA PRO A 73 -3.30 -11.75 -6.99
C PRO A 73 -4.37 -11.65 -5.92
N SER A 74 -4.56 -10.44 -5.39
CA SER A 74 -5.67 -10.07 -4.54
C SER A 74 -6.37 -8.83 -5.07
N ILE A 75 -7.63 -8.66 -4.71
CA ILE A 75 -8.35 -7.40 -4.89
C ILE A 75 -8.10 -6.55 -3.64
N ILE A 76 -7.74 -5.28 -3.84
CA ILE A 76 -7.79 -4.26 -2.79
C ILE A 76 -9.00 -3.37 -3.05
N ALA A 77 -9.92 -3.32 -2.08
CA ALA A 77 -11.18 -2.61 -2.19
C ALA A 77 -11.32 -1.62 -1.03
N THR A 78 -11.71 -0.39 -1.37
CA THR A 78 -11.97 0.68 -0.41
C THR A 78 -13.47 0.92 -0.36
N ALA A 79 -14.08 0.67 0.80
CA ALA A 79 -15.50 0.89 1.00
C ALA A 79 -15.78 2.33 1.43
N THR A 80 -16.61 3.02 0.65
CA THR A 80 -17.15 4.36 0.90
C THR A 80 -18.59 4.28 1.42
N PRO A 81 -19.18 5.37 1.94
CA PRO A 81 -20.59 5.40 2.35
C PRO A 81 -21.55 4.91 1.26
N GLU A 82 -21.26 5.22 0.00
CA GLU A 82 -22.08 4.86 -1.16
C GLU A 82 -21.91 3.38 -1.53
N SER A 83 -20.71 2.85 -1.37
CA SER A 83 -20.32 1.54 -1.93
C SER A 83 -20.36 0.39 -0.91
N ILE A 84 -20.26 0.67 0.39
CA ILE A 84 -20.18 -0.37 1.44
C ILE A 84 -21.31 -1.42 1.35
N TRP A 85 -22.54 -0.98 1.07
CA TRP A 85 -23.71 -1.84 0.97
C TRP A 85 -23.73 -2.75 -0.27
N GLY A 86 -22.90 -2.42 -1.27
CA GLY A 86 -22.73 -3.20 -2.51
C GLY A 86 -21.58 -4.21 -2.48
N MET A 87 -20.77 -4.25 -1.41
CA MET A 87 -19.50 -4.99 -1.40
C MET A 87 -19.63 -6.50 -1.56
N GLU A 88 -20.79 -7.09 -1.26
CA GLU A 88 -21.02 -8.50 -1.55
C GLU A 88 -20.85 -8.84 -3.03
N LYS A 89 -21.13 -7.91 -3.96
CA LYS A 89 -20.93 -8.13 -5.41
C LYS A 89 -19.45 -8.31 -5.74
N VAL A 90 -18.60 -7.45 -5.19
CA VAL A 90 -17.13 -7.52 -5.36
C VAL A 90 -16.59 -8.80 -4.71
N ILE A 91 -17.10 -9.16 -3.53
CA ILE A 91 -16.70 -10.39 -2.84
C ILE A 91 -17.08 -11.63 -3.64
N ARG A 92 -18.30 -11.69 -4.22
CA ARG A 92 -18.72 -12.78 -5.11
C ARG A 92 -17.82 -12.89 -6.34
N LEU A 93 -17.54 -11.78 -7.00
CA LEU A 93 -16.62 -11.74 -8.13
C LEU A 93 -15.23 -12.29 -7.72
N ALA A 94 -14.72 -11.87 -6.57
CA ALA A 94 -13.44 -12.36 -6.05
C ALA A 94 -13.47 -13.88 -5.78
N GLN A 95 -14.57 -14.40 -5.24
CA GLN A 95 -14.77 -15.84 -5.03
C GLN A 95 -14.80 -16.62 -6.34
N ASP A 96 -15.48 -16.08 -7.36
CA ASP A 96 -15.55 -16.69 -8.69
C ASP A 96 -14.19 -16.67 -9.41
N LEU A 97 -13.37 -15.65 -9.17
CA LEU A 97 -12.00 -15.56 -9.69
C LEU A 97 -10.96 -16.34 -8.85
N GLY A 98 -11.33 -16.86 -7.68
CA GLY A 98 -10.41 -17.53 -6.75
C GLY A 98 -9.33 -16.58 -6.21
N VAL A 99 -9.73 -15.36 -5.83
CA VAL A 99 -8.84 -14.34 -5.26
C VAL A 99 -9.31 -13.84 -3.90
N VAL A 100 -8.34 -13.41 -3.10
CA VAL A 100 -8.56 -12.80 -1.78
C VAL A 100 -8.92 -11.32 -1.95
N VAL A 101 -9.84 -10.81 -1.13
CA VAL A 101 -10.16 -9.39 -1.03
C VAL A 101 -9.54 -8.83 0.25
N LEU A 102 -8.68 -7.82 0.11
CA LEU A 102 -8.31 -6.92 1.19
C LEU A 102 -9.29 -5.75 1.19
N LEU A 103 -10.21 -5.75 2.14
CA LEU A 103 -11.27 -4.77 2.27
C LEU A 103 -10.96 -3.82 3.43
N GLY A 104 -11.01 -2.52 3.16
CA GLY A 104 -10.81 -1.47 4.16
C GLY A 104 -11.79 -0.32 3.98
N PRO A 105 -12.03 0.49 5.01
CA PRO A 105 -12.84 1.70 4.88
C PRO A 105 -12.06 2.75 4.08
N VAL A 106 -12.80 3.68 3.47
CA VAL A 106 -12.25 4.95 3.01
C VAL A 106 -11.62 5.71 4.18
N PHE A 107 -10.58 6.48 3.89
CA PHE A 107 -9.85 7.28 4.87
C PHE A 107 -9.87 8.76 4.49
N ASP A 108 -9.60 9.60 5.49
CA ASP A 108 -9.67 11.05 5.37
C ASP A 108 -8.49 11.57 4.53
N PHE A 109 -8.75 11.68 3.24
CA PHE A 109 -7.83 12.20 2.24
C PHE A 109 -8.65 12.81 1.11
N CYS A 110 -8.22 13.96 0.58
CA CYS A 110 -8.93 14.68 -0.49
C CYS A 110 -10.41 15.01 -0.18
N GLY A 111 -10.79 15.16 1.10
CA GLY A 111 -12.16 15.51 1.48
C GLY A 111 -13.18 14.39 1.34
N ASN A 112 -12.73 13.13 1.32
CA ASN A 112 -13.61 11.97 1.26
C ASN A 112 -14.55 11.92 2.48
N GLU A 113 -15.81 11.57 2.23
CA GLU A 113 -16.75 11.26 3.31
C GLU A 113 -16.35 9.93 3.97
N LEU A 114 -16.27 9.96 5.30
CA LEU A 114 -15.88 8.82 6.11
C LEU A 114 -17.05 7.87 6.38
N LEU A 115 -16.76 6.58 6.53
CA LEU A 115 -17.77 5.63 6.99
C LEU A 115 -18.23 5.95 8.42
N ALA A 116 -19.56 5.94 8.61
CA ALA A 116 -20.18 5.88 9.92
C ALA A 116 -19.95 4.52 10.60
N LYS A 117 -20.29 4.43 11.88
CA LYS A 117 -20.11 3.21 12.69
C LYS A 117 -20.80 1.99 12.05
N GLU A 118 -21.98 2.19 11.46
CA GLU A 118 -22.76 1.16 10.77
C GLU A 118 -21.99 0.59 9.58
N GLY A 119 -21.28 1.44 8.83
CA GLY A 119 -20.42 1.01 7.72
C GLY A 119 -19.24 0.17 8.21
N ILE A 120 -18.65 0.50 9.37
CA ILE A 120 -17.59 -0.31 9.97
C ILE A 120 -18.12 -1.65 10.49
N GLU A 121 -19.32 -1.68 11.09
CA GLU A 121 -19.95 -2.94 11.49
C GLU A 121 -20.31 -3.80 10.27
N GLU A 122 -20.67 -3.19 9.15
CA GLU A 122 -20.87 -3.90 7.89
C GLU A 122 -19.55 -4.51 7.37
N LEU A 123 -18.43 -3.78 7.42
CA LEU A 123 -17.10 -4.34 7.13
C LEU A 123 -16.78 -5.56 8.01
N LYS A 124 -17.09 -5.49 9.32
CA LYS A 124 -16.91 -6.61 10.24
C LYS A 124 -17.82 -7.80 9.91
N ARG A 125 -19.04 -7.56 9.41
CA ARG A 125 -19.95 -8.61 8.92
C ARG A 125 -19.35 -9.28 7.67
N LEU A 126 -18.95 -8.50 6.68
CA LEU A 126 -18.36 -8.96 5.42
C LEU A 126 -17.07 -9.75 5.64
N ALA A 127 -16.25 -9.37 6.63
CA ALA A 127 -15.01 -10.06 7.00
C ALA A 127 -15.21 -11.53 7.42
N LYS A 128 -16.45 -11.93 7.76
CA LYS A 128 -16.80 -13.32 8.11
C LYS A 128 -16.87 -14.23 6.87
N PHE A 129 -17.05 -13.67 5.68
CA PHE A 129 -17.07 -14.43 4.43
C PHE A 129 -15.68 -14.90 4.05
N ASP A 130 -15.60 -16.00 3.30
CA ASP A 130 -14.38 -16.79 3.21
C ASP A 130 -13.17 -15.98 2.70
N ASN A 131 -12.96 -15.73 1.43
CA ASN A 131 -11.82 -15.00 0.87
C ASN A 131 -11.67 -13.50 1.28
N VAL A 132 -12.29 -13.04 2.37
CA VAL A 132 -12.28 -11.63 2.80
C VAL A 132 -11.33 -11.42 3.98
N CYS A 133 -10.45 -10.44 3.82
CA CYS A 133 -9.51 -9.98 4.83
C CYS A 133 -9.74 -8.49 5.12
N VAL A 134 -9.82 -8.17 6.40
CA VAL A 134 -9.80 -6.79 6.91
C VAL A 134 -8.67 -6.69 7.93
N ASN A 135 -8.15 -5.48 8.17
CA ASN A 135 -7.30 -5.26 9.34
C ASN A 135 -8.19 -4.90 10.53
N TRP A 136 -8.38 -5.86 11.43
CA TRP A 136 -9.17 -5.70 12.65
C TRP A 136 -8.63 -4.59 13.56
N ALA A 137 -7.30 -4.38 13.59
CA ALA A 137 -6.73 -3.28 14.37
C ALA A 137 -7.13 -1.95 13.78
N PHE A 138 -7.11 -1.86 12.45
CA PHE A 138 -7.49 -0.65 11.75
C PHE A 138 -8.99 -0.33 11.90
N LEU A 139 -9.88 -1.30 11.74
CA LEU A 139 -11.32 -1.08 11.93
C LEU A 139 -11.62 -0.57 13.34
N GLU A 140 -10.95 -1.13 14.33
CA GLU A 140 -11.11 -0.73 15.72
C GLU A 140 -10.47 0.64 16.00
N PHE A 141 -9.31 0.92 15.41
CA PHE A 141 -8.64 2.21 15.47
C PHE A 141 -9.48 3.33 14.85
N TYR A 142 -10.17 3.01 13.75
CA TYR A 142 -11.12 3.90 13.11
C TYR A 142 -12.28 4.26 14.04
N LEU A 143 -12.85 3.27 14.74
CA LEU A 143 -13.93 3.48 15.72
C LEU A 143 -13.46 4.22 16.98
N ASP A 144 -12.20 4.03 17.38
CA ASP A 144 -11.56 4.76 18.48
C ASP A 144 -11.21 6.22 18.10
N GLY A 145 -11.63 6.67 16.90
CA GLY A 145 -11.49 8.05 16.44
C GLY A 145 -10.13 8.34 15.81
N GLY A 146 -9.43 7.33 15.29
CA GLY A 146 -8.16 7.50 14.58
C GLY A 146 -7.00 7.90 15.49
N ASN A 147 -5.96 8.49 14.89
CA ASN A 147 -4.75 8.84 15.63
C ASN A 147 -5.02 9.96 16.65
N GLN A 148 -4.47 9.82 17.85
CA GLN A 148 -4.65 10.81 18.92
C GLN A 148 -3.34 11.53 19.19
N VAL A 149 -3.26 12.85 19.00
CA VAL A 149 -1.97 13.59 19.09
C VAL A 149 -1.35 13.55 20.48
N LYS A 150 -2.16 13.39 21.53
CA LYS A 150 -1.68 13.24 22.92
C LYS A 150 -1.10 11.85 23.22
N LYS A 151 -1.42 10.84 22.39
CA LYS A 151 -0.94 9.46 22.50
C LYS A 151 -0.86 8.86 21.10
N PRO A 152 0.07 9.35 20.27
CA PRO A 152 0.10 9.03 18.85
C PRO A 152 0.32 7.53 18.64
N ARG A 153 -0.50 6.95 17.76
CA ARG A 153 -0.24 5.60 17.24
C ARG A 153 0.60 5.64 15.99
N CYS A 154 0.51 6.71 15.20
CA CYS A 154 1.22 6.82 13.94
C CYS A 154 2.74 6.67 14.11
N ARG A 155 3.34 5.83 13.25
CA ARG A 155 4.78 5.58 13.13
C ARG A 155 5.25 5.82 11.70
N ALA A 156 4.70 6.84 11.03
CA ALA A 156 4.93 7.12 9.61
C ALA A 156 6.38 7.49 9.28
N ILE A 157 7.17 7.89 10.28
CA ILE A 157 8.61 8.08 10.11
C ILE A 157 9.32 6.84 10.66
N SER A 158 9.10 6.45 11.90
CA SER A 158 9.88 5.37 12.52
C SER A 158 9.70 3.98 11.90
N SER A 159 8.62 3.71 11.17
CA SER A 159 8.33 2.39 10.58
C SER A 159 8.30 2.37 9.05
N THR A 160 8.41 3.52 8.39
CA THR A 160 8.31 3.63 6.93
C THR A 160 9.25 4.70 6.37
N ILE A 161 9.81 4.43 5.19
CA ILE A 161 10.57 5.40 4.39
C ILE A 161 9.76 5.65 3.12
N VAL A 162 9.46 6.92 2.84
CA VAL A 162 8.69 7.32 1.66
C VAL A 162 9.61 8.06 0.70
N ILE A 163 9.84 7.47 -0.47
CA ILE A 163 10.68 8.03 -1.52
C ILE A 163 9.80 8.40 -2.71
N SER A 164 9.84 9.66 -3.15
CA SER A 164 9.15 10.12 -4.34
C SER A 164 9.85 9.66 -5.63
N PRO A 165 9.16 9.64 -6.78
CA PRO A 165 9.75 9.25 -8.07
C PRO A 165 10.92 10.12 -8.52
N ASP A 166 11.04 11.33 -8.01
CA ASP A 166 12.11 12.28 -8.30
C ASP A 166 13.19 12.33 -7.21
N ASP A 167 13.37 11.21 -6.50
CA ASP A 167 14.40 10.99 -5.49
C ASP A 167 14.37 12.00 -4.33
N HIS A 168 13.22 12.13 -3.66
CA HIS A 168 13.14 12.85 -2.38
C HIS A 168 12.61 11.93 -1.28
N LEU A 169 13.19 12.06 -0.09
CA LEU A 169 12.57 11.58 1.14
C LEU A 169 11.44 12.55 1.51
N LEU A 170 10.21 12.04 1.64
CA LEU A 170 9.03 12.82 2.01
C LEU A 170 8.78 12.72 3.51
N LEU A 171 8.58 13.87 4.18
CA LEU A 171 8.27 13.93 5.62
C LEU A 171 7.04 14.82 5.88
N PRO A 172 6.21 14.47 6.89
CA PRO A 172 6.33 13.26 7.73
C PRO A 172 5.74 12.01 7.08
N CYS A 173 4.96 12.15 6.00
CA CYS A 173 4.33 11.04 5.29
C CYS A 173 3.92 11.48 3.87
N TYR A 174 3.74 10.55 2.94
CA TYR A 174 3.29 10.86 1.56
C TYR A 174 2.05 11.76 1.47
N HIS A 175 1.08 11.60 2.37
CA HIS A 175 -0.24 12.24 2.24
C HIS A 175 -0.28 13.65 2.81
N MET A 176 0.60 13.96 3.76
CA MET A 176 0.61 15.22 4.51
C MET A 176 2.04 15.78 4.57
N HIS A 177 2.88 15.51 3.56
CA HIS A 177 4.25 15.98 3.57
C HIS A 177 4.29 17.50 3.43
N ASP A 178 5.08 18.15 4.28
CA ASP A 178 5.46 19.55 4.13
C ASP A 178 6.91 19.68 3.64
N GLU A 179 7.69 18.60 3.70
CA GLU A 179 9.10 18.59 3.39
C GLU A 179 9.48 17.49 2.38
N ARG A 180 10.44 17.85 1.51
CA ARG A 180 10.99 17.00 0.48
C ARG A 180 12.51 17.13 0.51
N LEU A 181 13.18 16.15 1.08
CA LEU A 181 14.64 16.15 1.21
C LEU A 181 15.25 15.42 0.03
N LYS A 182 15.99 16.13 -0.82
CA LYS A 182 16.59 15.55 -2.03
C LYS A 182 17.58 14.45 -1.65
N ILE A 183 17.37 13.27 -2.22
CA ILE A 183 18.32 12.16 -2.17
C ILE A 183 19.28 12.37 -3.34
N VAL A 184 20.57 12.37 -3.02
CA VAL A 184 21.66 12.55 -3.96
C VAL A 184 22.35 11.21 -4.20
N HIS A 185 22.69 10.96 -5.46
CA HIS A 185 23.36 9.75 -5.91
C HIS A 185 24.70 10.13 -6.54
N GLU A 186 25.81 9.80 -5.87
CA GLU A 186 27.17 10.11 -6.31
C GLU A 186 28.05 8.87 -6.24
N ASN A 187 28.83 8.61 -7.30
CA ASN A 187 29.75 7.47 -7.39
C ASN A 187 29.11 6.11 -7.06
N GLY A 188 27.82 5.93 -7.39
CA GLY A 188 27.08 4.69 -7.11
C GLY A 188 26.54 4.57 -5.67
N HIS A 189 26.69 5.61 -4.85
CA HIS A 189 26.20 5.66 -3.47
C HIS A 189 25.05 6.67 -3.33
N SER A 190 24.07 6.34 -2.48
CA SER A 190 22.98 7.24 -2.12
C SER A 190 23.20 7.78 -0.71
N ASN A 191 22.97 9.07 -0.51
CA ASN A 191 23.04 9.70 0.83
C ASN A 191 21.76 9.49 1.67
N LEU A 192 20.83 8.62 1.25
CA LEU A 192 19.57 8.39 1.97
C LEU A 192 19.78 8.01 3.44
N ASP A 193 20.77 7.17 3.75
CA ASP A 193 21.08 6.76 5.13
C ASP A 193 21.58 7.93 5.98
N GLU A 194 22.36 8.84 5.39
CA GLU A 194 22.85 10.06 6.03
C GLU A 194 21.71 11.03 6.30
N ILE A 195 20.85 11.28 5.29
CA ILE A 195 19.64 12.08 5.44
C ILE A 195 18.78 11.50 6.56
N TRP A 196 18.55 10.19 6.55
CA TRP A 196 17.73 9.50 7.54
C TRP A 196 18.27 9.67 8.97
N LYS A 197 19.59 9.59 9.15
CA LYS A 197 20.27 9.75 10.44
C LYS A 197 20.46 11.21 10.86
N SER A 198 20.21 12.17 9.97
CA SER A 198 20.38 13.59 10.25
C SER A 198 19.53 14.05 11.43
N MET A 199 20.02 15.05 12.15
CA MET A 199 19.31 15.63 13.30
C MET A 199 17.92 16.14 12.91
N HIS A 200 17.78 16.67 11.69
CA HIS A 200 16.52 17.17 11.15
C HIS A 200 15.45 16.07 11.08
N VAL A 201 15.76 14.93 10.43
CA VAL A 201 14.84 13.78 10.34
C VAL A 201 14.56 13.18 11.70
N GLN A 202 15.58 13.05 12.57
CA GLN A 202 15.38 12.50 13.91
C GLN A 202 14.54 13.41 14.81
N ASN A 203 14.55 14.73 14.62
CA ASN A 203 13.66 15.65 15.32
C ASN A 203 12.21 15.50 14.83
N LYS A 204 11.98 15.49 13.51
CA LYS A 204 10.65 15.20 12.94
C LYS A 204 10.11 13.85 13.40
N ARG A 205 10.96 12.83 13.49
CA ARG A 205 10.59 11.51 14.02
C ARG A 205 10.06 11.57 15.45
N LYS A 206 10.56 12.44 16.31
CA LYS A 206 10.08 12.59 17.69
C LYS A 206 8.67 13.20 17.75
N GLU A 207 8.32 14.00 16.76
CA GLU A 207 7.00 14.63 16.58
C GLU A 207 6.02 13.74 15.80
N GLU A 208 6.41 12.51 15.46
CA GLU A 208 5.59 11.65 14.61
C GLU A 208 4.19 11.42 15.18
N GLY A 209 3.16 11.74 14.39
CA GLY A 209 1.78 11.59 14.80
C GLY A 209 1.25 12.67 15.76
N THR A 210 2.03 13.71 16.08
CA THR A 210 1.61 14.77 17.01
C THR A 210 1.17 16.08 16.35
N TRP A 211 1.32 16.23 15.03
CA TRP A 211 0.86 17.43 14.30
C TRP A 211 -0.66 17.56 14.30
N SER A 212 -1.17 18.77 14.09
CA SER A 212 -2.62 19.05 14.11
C SER A 212 -3.41 18.18 13.13
N PHE A 213 -2.92 18.00 11.90
CA PHE A 213 -3.53 17.12 10.90
C PHE A 213 -3.47 15.63 11.27
N CYS A 214 -2.67 15.24 12.26
CA CYS A 214 -2.62 13.86 12.73
C CYS A 214 -3.78 13.54 13.69
N GLN A 215 -4.47 14.54 14.24
CA GLN A 215 -5.62 14.29 15.09
C GLN A 215 -6.76 13.68 14.27
N GLY A 216 -7.25 12.51 14.67
CA GLY A 216 -8.30 11.81 13.94
C GLY A 216 -7.84 11.08 12.68
N CYS A 217 -6.55 11.15 12.32
CA CYS A 217 -6.07 10.61 11.05
C CYS A 217 -6.30 9.09 10.94
N THR A 218 -6.88 8.68 9.82
CA THR A 218 -7.18 7.27 9.46
C THR A 218 -6.47 6.84 8.18
N ILE A 219 -5.35 7.47 7.80
CA ILE A 219 -4.64 7.09 6.56
C ILE A 219 -3.96 5.72 6.72
N TRP A 220 -4.58 4.68 6.13
CA TRP A 220 -4.22 3.27 6.32
C TRP A 220 -2.74 2.94 6.15
N CYS A 221 -2.07 3.56 5.16
CA CYS A 221 -0.76 3.17 4.65
C CYS A 221 0.35 3.05 5.70
N TYR A 222 0.23 3.77 6.82
CA TYR A 222 1.23 3.78 7.89
C TYR A 222 0.81 2.95 9.09
N PHE A 223 -0.48 2.64 9.24
CA PHE A 223 -0.98 2.05 10.47
C PHE A 223 -0.73 0.55 10.55
N GLU A 224 -0.68 -0.15 9.42
CA GLU A 224 -0.38 -1.58 9.41
C GLU A 224 0.99 -1.90 10.05
N THR A 225 2.00 -1.06 9.80
CA THR A 225 3.32 -1.14 10.44
C THR A 225 3.31 -0.50 11.83
N SER A 226 2.59 0.61 12.01
CA SER A 226 2.43 1.25 13.32
C SER A 226 1.76 0.34 14.36
N PHE A 227 0.91 -0.60 13.93
CA PHE A 227 0.27 -1.54 14.84
C PHE A 227 1.22 -2.63 15.35
N LEU A 228 2.41 -2.79 14.77
CA LEU A 228 3.41 -3.75 15.24
C LEU A 228 4.05 -3.36 16.59
N TRP A 229 3.83 -2.13 17.07
CA TRP A 229 4.38 -1.69 18.34
C TRP A 229 3.55 -0.54 18.97
N PRO A 230 3.38 -0.50 20.32
CA PRO A 230 3.70 -1.53 21.31
C PRO A 230 2.71 -2.72 21.28
N PRO A 231 2.97 -3.80 22.04
CA PRO A 231 2.09 -4.98 22.15
C PRO A 231 0.81 -4.68 22.95
N ASP A 232 -0.09 -3.90 22.37
CA ASP A 232 -1.39 -3.53 22.93
C ASP A 232 -2.56 -4.12 22.13
N LYS A 233 -3.78 -3.65 22.42
CA LYS A 233 -5.02 -4.02 21.70
C LYS A 233 -4.82 -4.06 20.18
N TYR A 234 -4.21 -3.03 19.60
CA TYR A 234 -4.02 -2.95 18.15
C TYR A 234 -2.99 -3.93 17.63
N PHE A 235 -1.94 -4.21 18.40
CA PHE A 235 -0.97 -5.26 18.05
C PHE A 235 -1.64 -6.63 17.88
N PHE A 236 -2.43 -7.05 18.87
CA PHE A 236 -3.08 -8.36 18.82
C PHE A 236 -4.15 -8.45 17.73
N LEU A 237 -4.90 -7.37 17.49
CA LEU A 237 -5.85 -7.31 16.38
C LEU A 237 -5.14 -7.31 15.01
N ASN A 238 -3.96 -6.69 14.90
CA ASN A 238 -3.16 -6.72 13.68
C ASN A 238 -2.60 -8.13 13.44
N ALA A 239 -2.09 -8.79 14.48
CA ALA A 239 -1.64 -10.17 14.43
C ALA A 239 -2.76 -11.13 13.97
N LYS A 240 -3.98 -10.98 14.52
CA LYS A 240 -5.18 -11.70 14.05
C LYS A 240 -5.44 -11.48 12.56
N SER A 241 -5.29 -10.24 12.09
CA SER A 241 -5.48 -9.87 10.69
C SER A 241 -4.44 -10.51 9.77
N LYS A 242 -3.17 -10.51 10.19
CA LYS A 242 -2.08 -11.17 9.47
C LYS A 242 -2.25 -12.69 9.40
N LEU A 243 -2.72 -13.31 10.49
CA LEU A 243 -3.03 -14.75 10.49
C LEU A 243 -4.17 -15.08 9.51
N ARG A 244 -5.23 -14.26 9.50
CA ARG A 244 -6.33 -14.41 8.53
C ARG A 244 -5.82 -14.25 7.10
N TRP A 245 -5.03 -13.21 6.82
CA TRP A 245 -4.41 -13.01 5.50
C TRP A 245 -3.57 -14.23 5.08
N GLY A 246 -2.65 -14.69 5.93
CA GLY A 246 -1.82 -15.86 5.65
C GLY A 246 -2.64 -17.12 5.36
N ARG A 247 -3.71 -17.36 6.12
CA ARG A 247 -4.63 -18.48 5.89
C ARG A 247 -5.34 -18.37 4.53
N GLU A 248 -5.89 -17.22 4.18
CA GLU A 248 -6.58 -17.03 2.91
C GLU A 248 -5.62 -17.13 1.71
N LYS A 249 -4.39 -16.61 1.84
CA LYS A 249 -3.35 -16.76 0.81
C LYS A 249 -2.90 -18.22 0.67
N ALA A 250 -2.71 -18.94 1.76
CA ALA A 250 -2.39 -20.37 1.72
C ALA A 250 -3.51 -21.18 1.06
N LYS A 251 -4.76 -20.88 1.40
CA LYS A 251 -5.94 -21.48 0.75
C LYS A 251 -5.95 -21.18 -0.75
N GLN A 252 -5.79 -19.92 -1.13
CA GLN A 252 -5.70 -19.51 -2.54
C GLN A 252 -4.58 -20.26 -3.27
N PHE A 253 -3.40 -20.38 -2.67
CA PHE A 253 -2.27 -21.14 -3.24
C PHE A 253 -2.65 -22.60 -3.49
N ILE A 254 -3.25 -23.27 -2.50
CA ILE A 254 -3.70 -24.67 -2.63
C ILE A 254 -4.72 -24.80 -3.76
N GLU A 255 -5.75 -23.96 -3.80
CA GLU A 255 -6.78 -23.96 -4.86
C GLU A 255 -6.15 -23.80 -6.26
N THR A 256 -5.11 -22.97 -6.37
CA THR A 256 -4.36 -22.77 -7.63
C THR A 256 -3.64 -24.04 -8.08
N LYS A 257 -3.03 -24.77 -7.14
CA LYS A 257 -2.18 -25.93 -7.42
C LYS A 257 -2.99 -27.20 -7.62
N THR A 258 -4.03 -27.41 -6.83
CA THR A 258 -4.80 -28.66 -6.81
C THR A 258 -6.07 -28.60 -7.64
N ARG A 259 -6.52 -27.39 -8.04
CA ARG A 259 -7.84 -27.14 -8.67
C ARG A 259 -9.03 -27.56 -7.79
N ILE A 260 -8.80 -27.85 -6.51
CA ILE A 260 -9.86 -28.10 -5.51
C ILE A 260 -10.32 -26.75 -4.99
N ASN A 261 -11.64 -26.50 -5.00
CA ASN A 261 -12.21 -25.27 -4.44
C ASN A 261 -12.46 -25.44 -2.93
N LEU A 262 -11.78 -24.64 -2.11
CA LEU A 262 -11.90 -24.65 -0.65
C LEU A 262 -12.73 -23.47 -0.13
N THR A 263 -12.92 -22.45 -0.95
CA THR A 263 -13.65 -21.23 -0.63
C THR A 263 -15.14 -21.49 -0.71
N ARG A 264 -15.85 -21.28 0.41
CA ARG A 264 -17.30 -21.31 0.45
C ARG A 264 -17.85 -20.06 -0.22
N LYS A 265 -18.53 -20.23 -1.34
CA LYS A 265 -19.11 -19.13 -2.10
C LYS A 265 -20.39 -18.60 -1.45
N LEU A 266 -20.65 -17.30 -1.60
CA LEU A 266 -21.89 -16.67 -1.19
C LEU A 266 -23.08 -17.14 -2.06
N PRO A 267 -24.31 -17.23 -1.51
CA PRO A 267 -25.49 -17.63 -2.27
C PRO A 267 -25.71 -16.71 -3.49
N GLY A 268 -25.77 -17.27 -4.70
CA GLY A 268 -25.88 -16.51 -5.94
C GLY A 268 -24.54 -16.11 -6.57
N SER A 269 -23.41 -16.60 -6.06
CA SER A 269 -22.19 -16.74 -6.87
C SER A 269 -22.51 -17.63 -8.08
N SER A 270 -22.11 -17.23 -9.29
CA SER A 270 -22.41 -18.02 -10.49
C SER A 270 -21.14 -18.23 -11.28
N ASP A 271 -20.92 -19.45 -11.75
CA ASP A 271 -19.83 -19.73 -12.71
C ASP A 271 -20.03 -18.98 -14.04
N LYS A 272 -21.18 -18.29 -14.23
CA LYS A 272 -21.51 -17.50 -15.43
C LYS A 272 -20.67 -16.23 -15.60
N VAL A 273 -20.09 -15.65 -14.54
CA VAL A 273 -19.19 -14.48 -14.69
C VAL A 273 -17.93 -14.87 -15.48
N MET A 274 -17.50 -16.12 -15.38
CA MET A 274 -16.38 -16.65 -16.17
C MET A 274 -16.71 -16.75 -17.66
N ALA A 275 -18.00 -16.84 -18.04
CA ALA A 275 -18.43 -17.01 -19.43
C ALA A 275 -18.58 -15.70 -20.23
N ARG A 276 -18.69 -14.54 -19.56
CA ARG A 276 -18.92 -13.24 -20.24
C ARG A 276 -17.65 -12.47 -20.59
N VAL A 277 -16.51 -12.82 -20.00
CA VAL A 277 -15.22 -12.20 -20.32
C VAL A 277 -14.39 -13.27 -21.00
N GLY A 278 -14.26 -13.13 -22.33
CA GLY A 278 -13.68 -14.10 -23.25
C GLY A 278 -12.39 -14.75 -22.74
N ALA A 279 -12.16 -15.99 -23.18
CA ALA A 279 -10.91 -16.68 -22.93
C ALA A 279 -9.72 -15.82 -23.36
N ASN A 280 -8.66 -15.85 -22.54
CA ASN A 280 -7.35 -15.21 -22.71
C ASN A 280 -6.98 -14.93 -24.19
N PRO A 281 -6.67 -13.68 -24.59
CA PRO A 281 -6.24 -13.37 -25.96
C PRO A 281 -4.81 -13.86 -26.27
N VAL A 282 -4.16 -14.61 -25.38
CA VAL A 282 -2.78 -15.08 -25.57
C VAL A 282 -2.63 -16.07 -26.75
N ASN A 283 -3.73 -16.53 -27.36
CA ASN A 283 -3.71 -17.36 -28.57
C ASN A 283 -4.21 -16.66 -29.85
N ALA A 284 -4.40 -15.34 -29.86
CA ALA A 284 -4.77 -14.62 -31.09
C ALA A 284 -3.56 -13.82 -31.62
N GLU A 285 -2.78 -14.48 -32.47
CA GLU A 285 -1.82 -13.83 -33.37
C GLU A 285 -2.53 -12.78 -34.26
N ASN A 286 -1.82 -11.68 -34.54
CA ASN A 286 -2.02 -10.76 -35.66
C ASN A 286 -3.39 -10.09 -35.82
N ALA A 287 -3.53 -8.85 -35.35
CA ALA A 287 -4.39 -7.86 -36.01
C ALA A 287 -3.91 -6.42 -35.77
N THR A 288 -3.36 -5.86 -36.82
CA THR A 288 -3.06 -4.44 -37.07
C THR A 288 -4.29 -3.53 -37.00
N THR A 289 -3.99 -2.23 -36.81
CA THR A 289 -4.68 -1.00 -37.27
C THR A 289 -5.42 -0.14 -36.25
N GLY A 290 -5.16 1.18 -36.34
CA GLY A 290 -6.19 2.21 -36.23
C GLY A 290 -6.20 3.06 -34.97
N VAL A 291 -5.36 4.10 -34.92
CA VAL A 291 -5.57 5.24 -34.01
C VAL A 291 -6.48 6.25 -34.71
N PRO A 292 -7.50 6.79 -34.02
CA PRO A 292 -7.91 8.16 -34.25
C PRO A 292 -7.79 9.02 -32.98
N SER A 293 -7.28 10.21 -33.22
CA SER A 293 -7.13 11.36 -32.34
C SER A 293 -8.44 12.07 -32.04
N GLY A 294 -8.52 12.67 -30.84
CA GLY A 294 -9.13 13.99 -30.67
C GLY A 294 -10.26 14.09 -29.64
N GLY A 295 -10.19 15.15 -28.81
CA GLY A 295 -11.36 15.74 -28.15
C GLY A 295 -11.16 16.05 -26.67
N GLY A 296 -10.59 17.22 -26.36
CA GLY A 296 -10.46 17.73 -25.00
C GLY A 296 -11.74 18.39 -24.46
N CYS A 297 -11.81 18.45 -23.14
CA CYS A 297 -12.60 19.36 -22.30
C CYS A 297 -12.02 19.17 -20.87
N GLY A 298 -11.85 20.12 -19.98
CA GLY A 298 -12.39 21.44 -19.74
C GLY A 298 -12.16 21.65 -18.23
N THR A 299 -11.52 22.75 -17.87
CA THR A 299 -10.78 23.05 -16.63
C THR A 299 -11.58 23.03 -15.31
N CYS A 300 -10.96 22.49 -14.25
CA CYS A 300 -11.22 22.89 -12.85
C CYS A 300 -10.17 23.91 -12.37
N PRO A 301 -10.47 24.77 -11.38
CA PRO A 301 -9.61 25.89 -11.01
C PRO A 301 -8.37 25.44 -10.21
N SER A 302 -7.22 25.56 -10.87
CA SER A 302 -5.90 25.97 -10.35
C SER A 302 -5.62 25.82 -8.85
N ALA A 303 -4.99 24.70 -8.48
CA ALA A 303 -3.80 24.75 -7.63
C ALA A 303 -2.57 24.58 -8.54
N ASN A 304 -1.55 25.39 -8.29
CA ASN A 304 -0.33 25.62 -9.07
C ASN A 304 0.23 24.37 -9.82
N PRO A 305 0.40 24.41 -11.17
CA PRO A 305 0.84 23.26 -11.95
C PRO A 305 2.36 23.24 -12.07
N ALA A 306 3.02 22.49 -11.20
CA ALA A 306 4.36 21.99 -11.45
C ALA A 306 4.45 20.57 -10.88
N ASN A 307 4.56 19.59 -11.77
CA ASN A 307 4.69 18.15 -11.52
C ASN A 307 3.49 17.45 -10.86
N VAL A 308 2.57 16.99 -11.70
CA VAL A 308 1.66 15.89 -11.35
C VAL A 308 1.95 14.72 -12.28
N ASP A 309 2.99 13.95 -11.94
CA ASP A 309 3.16 12.62 -12.51
C ASP A 309 2.33 11.63 -11.70
N ALA A 310 1.48 10.89 -12.41
CA ALA A 310 0.76 9.75 -11.86
C ALA A 310 1.76 8.66 -11.44
N ALA A 311 2.22 8.74 -10.20
CA ALA A 311 3.18 7.81 -9.65
C ALA A 311 2.48 6.52 -9.19
N ALA A 312 2.74 5.43 -9.90
CA ALA A 312 2.57 4.09 -9.36
C ALA A 312 3.52 3.94 -8.16
N GLY A 313 2.99 4.02 -6.94
CA GLY A 313 3.76 3.83 -5.72
C GLY A 313 4.17 2.36 -5.55
N VAL A 314 5.47 2.09 -5.51
CA VAL A 314 6.01 0.82 -5.02
C VAL A 314 6.26 0.99 -3.53
N ALA A 315 5.39 0.44 -2.69
CA ALA A 315 5.65 0.35 -1.25
C ALA A 315 6.53 -0.88 -0.97
N VAL A 316 7.78 -0.65 -0.59
CA VAL A 316 8.67 -1.71 -0.08
C VAL A 316 8.54 -1.73 1.44
N SER A 317 7.78 -2.69 1.96
CA SER A 317 7.78 -2.98 3.41
C SER A 317 8.87 -4.01 3.71
N ILE A 318 9.89 -3.61 4.45
CA ILE A 318 10.98 -4.48 4.90
C ILE A 318 10.48 -5.29 6.11
N GLY A 319 10.04 -6.52 5.87
CA GLY A 319 9.88 -7.51 6.92
C GLY A 319 11.20 -8.26 7.14
N LEU A 320 11.78 -8.17 8.34
CA LEU A 320 12.91 -9.02 8.73
C LEU A 320 12.44 -10.48 8.74
N LYS A 321 13.13 -11.36 7.99
CA LYS A 321 13.03 -12.80 8.19
C LYS A 321 13.80 -13.15 9.46
N ASP A 322 13.14 -13.87 10.37
CA ASP A 322 13.76 -14.46 11.55
C ASP A 322 15.02 -15.23 11.16
N ALA A 323 16.18 -14.74 11.60
CA ALA A 323 17.43 -15.48 11.56
C ALA A 323 17.48 -16.34 12.81
N GLY A 324 17.56 -17.66 12.60
CA GLY A 324 17.60 -18.66 13.65
C GLY A 324 18.73 -18.42 14.66
N SER A 325 18.37 -18.66 15.92
CA SER A 325 19.24 -18.84 17.08
C SER A 325 20.48 -19.69 16.75
N GLY A 326 21.64 -19.06 16.72
CA GLY A 326 22.95 -19.69 16.82
C GLY A 326 23.59 -19.35 18.16
N ASN A 327 23.53 -20.29 19.10
CA ASN A 327 24.12 -20.22 20.41
C ASN A 327 25.66 -20.23 20.29
N GLY A 328 26.36 -19.25 20.87
CA GLY A 328 27.81 -19.11 20.77
C GLY A 328 28.39 -18.30 21.92
N ASN A 329 28.67 -19.00 23.01
CA ASN A 329 29.38 -18.53 24.21
C ASN A 329 30.77 -17.96 23.85
N GLY A 330 31.14 -16.80 24.39
CA GLY A 330 32.48 -16.22 24.23
C GLY A 330 32.71 -15.04 25.16
N ASN A 331 33.51 -15.27 26.19
CA ASN A 331 33.76 -14.44 27.36
C ASN A 331 34.95 -13.47 27.13
N GLY A 332 34.98 -12.35 27.87
CA GLY A 332 36.13 -11.43 28.03
C GLY A 332 35.96 -10.09 27.31
N GLY A 333 36.19 -8.91 27.88
CA GLY A 333 36.78 -8.50 29.15
C GLY A 333 37.46 -7.13 28.95
N GLY A 334 37.33 -6.20 29.90
CA GLY A 334 38.15 -4.98 30.05
C GLY A 334 37.61 -3.72 29.36
N CYS A 335 37.11 -2.73 30.10
CA CYS A 335 37.83 -1.61 30.77
C CYS A 335 38.38 -0.55 29.81
N GLY A 336 37.99 0.72 30.02
CA GLY A 336 38.68 1.87 29.41
C GLY A 336 37.86 3.15 29.31
N SER A 337 37.74 3.86 30.43
CA SER A 337 37.27 5.24 30.57
C SER A 337 38.17 6.29 29.87
N GLN A 338 37.61 7.42 29.40
CA GLN A 338 37.90 8.81 29.86
C GLN A 338 37.61 9.91 28.80
N ASN A 339 36.90 10.96 29.27
CA ASN A 339 37.08 12.42 29.09
C ASN A 339 37.15 13.04 27.68
N ALA A 340 36.29 14.00 27.28
CA ALA A 340 35.97 15.36 27.77
C ALA A 340 36.78 16.48 27.07
N GLY A 341 36.08 17.57 26.71
CA GLY A 341 36.62 18.85 26.22
C GLY A 341 36.20 19.14 24.76
N SER A 342 35.12 19.87 24.46
CA SER A 342 34.92 21.33 24.51
C SER A 342 36.00 22.13 23.78
N GLU A 343 35.66 22.72 22.63
CA GLU A 343 36.12 24.08 22.30
C GLU A 343 35.22 24.75 21.25
N VAL A 344 35.00 26.04 21.52
CA VAL A 344 34.11 26.99 20.86
C VAL A 344 34.97 27.80 19.89
N VAL A 345 34.58 27.90 18.62
CA VAL A 345 35.04 28.97 17.72
C VAL A 345 33.90 29.38 16.78
N THR A 346 33.30 30.54 17.07
CA THR A 346 32.77 31.51 16.08
C THR A 346 33.78 32.67 16.02
N PRO A 347 33.70 33.65 15.09
CA PRO A 347 32.65 33.98 14.09
C PRO A 347 33.21 34.29 12.67
N VAL A 348 32.33 34.63 11.72
CA VAL A 348 32.33 35.91 10.96
C VAL A 348 31.18 35.90 9.94
N GLU A 349 30.30 36.88 10.09
CA GLU A 349 29.26 37.29 9.14
C GLU A 349 29.87 37.95 7.89
N PHE A 350 29.25 37.74 6.73
CA PHE A 350 29.15 38.80 5.73
C PHE A 350 27.75 38.82 5.10
N ILE A 351 27.11 39.97 5.27
CA ILE A 351 25.85 40.39 4.67
C ILE A 351 26.17 40.98 3.30
N SER A 352 25.45 40.61 2.24
CA SER A 352 24.94 41.61 1.30
C SER A 352 23.73 41.12 0.50
N SER A 353 22.67 41.90 0.64
CA SER A 353 21.45 41.97 -0.15
C SER A 353 21.65 41.93 -1.68
N SER A 354 20.67 41.43 -2.43
CA SER A 354 19.75 42.33 -3.17
C SER A 354 18.62 41.58 -3.89
N ARG A 355 17.46 42.25 -3.82
CA ARG A 355 16.17 41.99 -4.46
C ARG A 355 16.26 41.80 -5.98
N LYS A 356 15.39 40.95 -6.53
CA LYS A 356 14.26 41.39 -7.36
C LYS A 356 13.15 40.35 -7.32
#